data_AF-A0A183LLC6-F1
#
_entry.id   AF-A0A183LLC6-F1
#
_cell.length_a   1.000
_cell.length_b   1.000
_cell.length_c   1.000
_cell.angle_alpha   90.00
_cell.angle_beta   90.00
_cell.angle_gamma   90.00
#
_symmetry.space_group_name_H-M   'P 1'
#
loop_
_entity.id
_entity.type
_entity.pdbx_description
1 polymer ?
#
loop_
_entity_poly.entity_id
_entity_poly.type
_entity_poly.pdbx_seq_one_letter_code
_entity_poly.pdbx_strand_id
1 'polypeptide(L)'
;NPNFWARDLREDNYEILCPDGRRTDVHNWINCNLGQISSNVIVTANYKSENERTNIWRLLQYGQEYYSSDNDPVFQMFNSEFGQKDLIFNDDTESLSLIPWENQTYEAWLGQRFIQMIENLQVISNRYENGLYNNGIIIINQSISHYIIKWILTMIICIYHCLIYL
;
A
#
# COMPACT_ATOMS: atom_id res chain seq x y z
N ASN A 1 -11.96 -17.81 -23.94
CA ASN A 1 -10.80 -18.36 -23.20
C ASN A 1 -10.57 -19.80 -23.67
N PRO A 2 -9.40 -20.16 -24.27
CA PRO A 2 -9.19 -21.49 -24.85
C PRO A 2 -8.98 -22.61 -23.81
N ASN A 3 -8.73 -22.26 -22.55
CA ASN A 3 -8.44 -23.21 -21.47
C ASN A 3 -9.66 -24.08 -21.13
N PHE A 4 -9.44 -25.39 -20.96
CA PHE A 4 -10.54 -26.37 -20.78
C PHE A 4 -11.41 -26.09 -19.54
N TRP A 5 -10.79 -25.66 -18.42
CA TRP A 5 -11.51 -25.37 -17.17
C TRP A 5 -12.44 -24.16 -17.27
N ALA A 6 -12.21 -23.29 -18.26
CA ALA A 6 -12.94 -22.03 -18.45
C ALA A 6 -13.88 -22.04 -19.66
N ARG A 7 -13.92 -23.13 -20.44
CA ARG A 7 -14.52 -23.16 -21.77
C ARG A 7 -16.04 -22.95 -21.76
N ASP A 8 -16.71 -23.56 -20.78
CA ASP A 8 -18.17 -23.57 -20.69
C ASP A 8 -18.69 -22.68 -19.54
N LEU A 9 -17.83 -21.81 -19.02
CA LEU A 9 -18.20 -20.83 -17.99
C LEU A 9 -18.88 -19.64 -18.66
N ARG A 10 -20.05 -19.29 -18.15
CA ARG A 10 -20.77 -18.08 -18.54
C ARG A 10 -20.81 -17.10 -17.37
N GLU A 11 -20.88 -15.82 -17.69
CA GLU A 11 -20.92 -14.74 -16.70
C GLU A 11 -22.14 -14.85 -15.77
N ASP A 12 -23.28 -15.31 -16.27
CA ASP A 12 -24.51 -15.51 -15.50
C ASP A 12 -24.42 -16.67 -14.47
N ASN A 13 -23.32 -17.43 -14.48
CA ASN A 13 -23.04 -18.42 -13.45
C ASN A 13 -22.38 -17.81 -12.20
N TYR A 14 -22.09 -16.52 -12.22
CA TYR A 14 -21.34 -15.81 -11.17
C TYR A 14 -22.12 -14.62 -10.63
N GLU A 15 -21.78 -14.26 -9.39
CA GLU A 15 -22.30 -13.08 -8.71
C GLU A 15 -21.14 -12.41 -7.96
N ILE A 16 -21.22 -11.10 -7.76
CA ILE A 16 -20.29 -10.35 -6.93
C ILE A 16 -20.86 -10.13 -5.53
N LEU A 17 -19.97 -10.16 -4.54
CA LEU A 17 -20.31 -9.92 -3.14
C LEU A 17 -20.12 -8.43 -2.83
N CYS A 18 -21.15 -7.82 -2.27
CA CYS A 18 -21.13 -6.44 -1.83
C CYS A 18 -20.61 -6.33 -0.38
N PRO A 19 -20.06 -5.17 0.01
CA PRO A 19 -19.61 -4.94 1.39
C PRO A 19 -20.71 -5.09 2.46
N ASP A 20 -21.98 -4.92 2.07
CA ASP A 20 -23.15 -5.10 2.95
C ASP A 20 -23.62 -6.56 3.08
N GLY A 21 -22.90 -7.50 2.45
CA GLY A 21 -23.20 -8.93 2.46
C GLY A 21 -24.21 -9.38 1.40
N ARG A 22 -24.76 -8.46 0.59
CA ARG A 22 -25.61 -8.83 -0.55
C ARG A 22 -24.79 -9.44 -1.69
N ARG A 23 -25.48 -10.18 -2.54
CA ARG A 23 -24.97 -10.72 -3.81
C ARG A 23 -25.73 -10.06 -4.95
N THR A 24 -25.05 -9.73 -6.04
CA THR A 24 -25.63 -9.10 -7.22
C THR A 24 -24.97 -9.62 -8.48
N ASP A 25 -25.63 -9.39 -9.61
CA ASP A 25 -25.08 -9.64 -10.94
C ASP A 25 -23.72 -8.95 -11.13
N VAL A 26 -22.79 -9.61 -11.84
CA VAL A 26 -21.41 -9.15 -12.03
C VAL A 26 -21.32 -7.81 -12.79
N HIS A 27 -22.31 -7.44 -13.59
CA HIS A 27 -22.36 -6.15 -14.28
C HIS A 27 -22.54 -4.96 -13.33
N ASN A 28 -22.99 -5.20 -12.09
CA ASN A 28 -23.23 -4.15 -11.09
C ASN A 28 -21.97 -3.78 -10.29
N TRP A 29 -20.77 -4.14 -10.78
CA TRP A 29 -19.49 -3.90 -10.09
C TRP A 29 -19.24 -2.43 -9.76
N ILE A 30 -19.79 -1.48 -10.52
CA ILE A 30 -19.66 -0.04 -10.26
C ILE A 30 -20.27 0.32 -8.90
N ASN A 31 -21.47 -0.19 -8.59
CA ASN A 31 -22.16 0.12 -7.34
C ASN A 31 -21.88 -0.91 -6.23
N CYS A 32 -21.38 -2.10 -6.59
CA CYS A 32 -21.08 -3.19 -5.68
C CYS A 32 -19.64 -3.68 -5.91
N ASN A 33 -18.70 -3.09 -5.17
CA ASN A 33 -17.30 -3.50 -5.15
C ASN A 33 -16.71 -3.40 -3.74
N LEU A 34 -15.64 -4.15 -3.51
CA LEU A 34 -14.89 -4.11 -2.25
C LEU A 34 -14.01 -2.85 -2.14
N GLY A 35 -13.69 -2.23 -3.26
CA GLY A 35 -12.97 -0.98 -3.33
C GLY A 35 -12.66 -0.62 -4.78
N GLN A 36 -12.33 0.65 -4.99
CA GLN A 36 -11.80 1.15 -6.24
C GLN A 36 -10.30 1.37 -6.06
N ILE A 37 -9.52 0.96 -7.05
CA ILE A 37 -8.08 1.22 -7.11
C ILE A 37 -7.87 2.33 -8.13
N SER A 38 -7.28 3.44 -7.69
CA SER A 38 -6.92 4.54 -8.57
C SER A 38 -5.76 4.14 -9.49
N SER A 39 -5.74 4.67 -10.72
CA SER A 39 -4.63 4.44 -11.65
C SER A 39 -3.29 4.92 -11.09
N ASN A 40 -2.20 4.36 -11.62
CA ASN A 40 -0.84 4.81 -11.31
C ASN A 40 -0.66 6.30 -11.66
N VAL A 41 0.14 7.00 -10.86
CA VAL A 41 0.36 8.46 -11.02
C VAL A 41 1.84 8.80 -10.98
N ILE A 42 2.19 9.83 -11.77
CA ILE A 42 3.52 10.42 -11.76
C ILE A 42 3.54 11.48 -10.67
N VAL A 43 4.42 11.29 -9.69
CA VAL A 43 4.56 12.19 -8.55
C VAL A 43 5.77 13.10 -8.73
N THR A 44 5.68 14.31 -8.18
CA THR A 44 6.81 15.24 -8.08
C THR A 44 6.84 15.89 -6.71
N ALA A 45 7.91 16.62 -6.42
CA ALA A 45 8.10 17.22 -5.11
C ALA A 45 7.07 18.32 -4.82
N ASN A 46 6.61 18.38 -3.56
CA ASN A 46 5.58 19.33 -3.11
C ASN A 46 5.99 20.81 -3.23
N TYR A 47 7.28 21.11 -3.21
CA TYR A 47 7.80 22.49 -3.32
C TYR A 47 7.84 23.00 -4.76
N LYS A 48 7.51 22.18 -5.76
CA LYS A 48 7.47 22.59 -7.16
C LYS A 48 6.32 23.54 -7.41
N SER A 49 6.63 24.66 -8.07
CA SER A 49 5.62 25.63 -8.49
C SER A 49 4.63 25.02 -9.49
N GLU A 50 3.47 25.66 -9.61
CA GLU A 50 2.47 25.30 -10.61
C GLU A 50 3.04 25.27 -12.04
N ASN A 51 3.89 26.25 -12.37
CA ASN A 51 4.54 26.34 -13.67
C ASN A 51 5.53 25.20 -13.90
N GLU A 52 6.32 24.80 -12.89
CA GLU A 52 7.21 23.65 -12.99
C GLU A 52 6.43 22.35 -13.20
N ARG A 53 5.35 22.14 -12.43
CA ARG A 53 4.47 20.97 -12.59
C ARG A 53 3.82 20.92 -13.97
N THR A 54 3.37 22.08 -14.47
CA THR A 54 2.81 22.21 -15.83
C THR A 54 3.86 21.90 -16.91
N ASN A 55 5.12 22.31 -16.71
CA ASN A 55 6.19 21.99 -17.64
C ASN A 55 6.53 20.50 -17.66
N ILE A 56 6.49 19.83 -16.51
CA ILE A 56 6.64 18.36 -16.42
C ILE A 56 5.50 17.68 -17.21
N TRP A 57 4.26 18.10 -16.98
CA TRP A 57 3.12 17.60 -17.74
C TRP A 57 3.29 17.81 -19.25
N ARG A 58 3.70 19.01 -19.69
CA ARG A 58 3.91 19.30 -21.11
C ARG A 58 4.99 18.42 -21.73
N LEU A 59 6.10 18.19 -21.02
CA LEU A 59 7.13 17.27 -21.48
C LEU A 59 6.58 15.87 -21.73
N LEU A 60 5.80 15.34 -20.78
CA LEU A 60 5.16 14.03 -20.90
C LEU A 60 4.10 14.00 -22.00
N GLN A 61 3.35 15.08 -22.17
CA GLN A 61 2.34 15.19 -23.21
C GLN A 61 2.97 15.15 -24.60
N TYR A 62 4.04 15.93 -24.82
CA TYR A 62 4.78 15.87 -26.08
C TYR A 62 5.42 14.49 -26.28
N GLY A 63 5.97 13.88 -25.23
CA GLY A 63 6.49 12.52 -25.29
C GLY A 63 5.47 11.53 -25.84
N GLN A 64 4.23 11.58 -25.34
CA GLN A 64 3.16 10.70 -25.83
C GLN A 64 2.75 11.02 -27.26
N GLU A 65 2.66 12.30 -27.64
CA GLU A 65 2.29 12.70 -29.00
C GLU A 65 3.23 12.10 -30.07
N TYR A 66 4.52 11.95 -29.74
CA TYR A 66 5.50 11.36 -30.63
C TYR A 66 5.71 9.85 -30.43
N TYR A 67 5.53 9.32 -29.22
CA TYR A 67 6.01 7.98 -28.85
C TYR A 67 4.96 7.07 -28.20
N SER A 68 3.68 7.44 -28.16
CA SER A 68 2.64 6.56 -27.59
C SER A 68 2.24 5.38 -28.49
N SER A 69 2.71 5.35 -29.73
CA SER A 69 2.36 4.29 -30.69
C SER A 69 3.16 3.02 -30.41
N ASP A 70 2.46 1.90 -30.23
CA ASP A 70 3.06 0.56 -30.09
C ASP A 70 3.79 0.06 -31.34
N ASN A 71 3.72 0.81 -32.44
CA ASN A 71 4.40 0.50 -33.69
C ASN A 71 5.48 1.54 -34.05
N ASP A 72 5.84 2.43 -33.13
CA ASP A 72 6.95 3.34 -33.37
C ASP A 72 8.27 2.54 -33.46
N PRO A 73 9.06 2.69 -34.55
CA PRO A 73 10.28 1.92 -34.76
C PRO A 73 11.51 2.49 -34.03
N VAL A 74 11.40 3.68 -33.43
CA VAL A 74 12.50 4.36 -32.74
C VAL A 74 12.36 4.24 -31.23
N PHE A 75 11.19 4.58 -30.70
CA PHE A 75 10.93 4.53 -29.26
C PHE A 75 9.44 4.43 -28.96
N GLN A 76 9.09 3.51 -28.07
CA GLN A 76 7.73 3.26 -27.62
C GLN A 76 7.63 3.60 -26.13
N MET A 77 6.87 4.64 -25.79
CA MET A 77 6.81 5.18 -24.44
C MET A 77 6.17 4.21 -23.44
N PHE A 78 5.18 3.44 -23.88
CA PHE A 78 4.43 2.48 -23.04
C PHE A 78 4.75 1.03 -23.38
N ASN A 79 5.92 0.74 -23.95
CA ASN A 79 6.34 -0.63 -24.20
C ASN A 79 7.73 -0.89 -23.63
N SER A 80 7.90 -2.03 -22.99
CA SER A 80 9.17 -2.47 -22.44
C SER A 80 9.88 -3.45 -23.36
N GLU A 81 11.06 -3.07 -23.85
CA GLU A 81 11.92 -3.96 -24.64
C GLU A 81 12.83 -4.85 -23.78
N PHE A 82 13.64 -5.69 -24.44
CA PHE A 82 14.69 -6.53 -23.82
C PHE A 82 14.18 -7.59 -22.82
N GLY A 83 12.95 -8.05 -23.01
CA GLY A 83 12.32 -9.07 -22.16
C GLY A 83 12.01 -8.57 -20.75
N GLN A 84 12.07 -7.26 -20.51
CA GLN A 84 11.53 -6.64 -19.32
C GLN A 84 10.05 -6.29 -19.54
N LYS A 85 9.36 -5.96 -18.45
CA LYS A 85 7.96 -5.52 -18.48
C LYS A 85 7.77 -4.36 -17.52
N ASP A 86 6.79 -3.54 -17.82
CA ASP A 86 6.30 -2.47 -16.95
C ASP A 86 7.43 -1.57 -16.42
N LEU A 87 8.33 -1.11 -17.30
CA LEU A 87 9.51 -0.33 -16.93
C LEU A 87 9.14 1.05 -16.34
N ILE A 88 9.21 2.13 -17.12
CA ILE A 88 8.87 3.47 -16.62
C ILE A 88 7.36 3.57 -16.39
N PHE A 89 6.60 3.01 -17.33
CA PHE A 89 5.15 2.90 -17.30
C PHE A 89 4.75 1.44 -17.45
N ASN A 90 3.53 1.11 -17.02
CA ASN A 90 2.96 -0.20 -17.28
C ASN A 90 2.75 -0.37 -18.80
N ASP A 91 3.02 -1.56 -19.32
CA ASP A 91 2.93 -1.82 -20.77
C ASP A 91 1.48 -1.77 -21.31
N ASP A 92 0.49 -1.89 -20.43
CA ASP A 92 -0.95 -1.73 -20.73
C ASP A 92 -1.41 -0.24 -20.66
N THR A 93 -0.49 0.72 -20.50
CA THR A 93 -0.85 2.15 -20.44
C THR A 93 -1.25 2.67 -21.81
N GLU A 94 -2.51 3.07 -21.96
CA GLU A 94 -2.99 3.67 -23.22
C GLU A 94 -2.60 5.15 -23.37
N SER A 95 -2.68 5.92 -22.27
CA SER A 95 -2.32 7.34 -22.24
C SER A 95 -2.12 7.84 -20.81
N LEU A 96 -1.43 8.97 -20.67
CA LEU A 96 -1.37 9.77 -19.46
C LEU A 96 -2.38 10.91 -19.57
N SER A 97 -3.07 11.18 -18.47
CA SER A 97 -4.03 12.28 -18.36
C SER A 97 -3.60 13.25 -17.27
N LEU A 98 -3.80 14.55 -17.52
CA LEU A 98 -3.55 15.57 -16.50
C LEU A 98 -4.59 15.44 -15.38
N ILE A 99 -4.12 15.30 -14.16
CA ILE A 99 -4.96 15.32 -12.97
C ILE A 99 -5.39 16.78 -12.71
N PRO A 100 -6.70 17.07 -12.55
CA PRO A 100 -7.18 18.41 -12.17
C PRO A 100 -6.50 18.93 -10.90
N TRP A 101 -6.24 20.23 -10.79
CA TRP A 101 -5.46 20.78 -9.67
C TRP A 101 -6.01 20.42 -8.30
N GLU A 102 -7.34 20.41 -8.16
CA GLU A 102 -8.06 20.03 -6.95
C GLU A 102 -7.77 18.59 -6.51
N ASN A 103 -7.34 17.72 -7.43
CA ASN A 103 -7.13 16.30 -7.20
C ASN A 103 -5.66 15.89 -7.16
N GLN A 104 -4.72 16.85 -7.13
CA GLN A 104 -3.29 16.54 -7.20
C GLN A 104 -2.60 16.25 -5.86
N THR A 105 -3.33 16.36 -4.75
CA THR A 105 -2.87 15.82 -3.46
C THR A 105 -3.15 14.32 -3.41
N TYR A 106 -2.30 13.54 -2.75
CA TYR A 106 -2.49 12.08 -2.66
C TYR A 106 -3.82 11.73 -1.96
N GLU A 107 -4.28 12.55 -1.00
CA GLU A 107 -5.56 12.37 -0.32
C GLU A 107 -6.75 12.51 -1.25
N ALA A 108 -6.74 13.54 -2.09
CA ALA A 108 -7.79 13.77 -3.08
C ALA A 108 -7.78 12.70 -4.19
N TRP A 109 -6.59 12.26 -4.64
CA TRP A 109 -6.46 11.25 -5.69
C TRP A 109 -6.84 9.83 -5.24
N LEU A 110 -6.39 9.41 -4.06
CA LEU A 110 -6.64 8.06 -3.54
C LEU A 110 -8.00 7.95 -2.86
N GLY A 111 -8.47 9.04 -2.24
CA GLY A 111 -9.69 9.05 -1.45
C GLY A 111 -9.54 8.37 -0.08
N GLN A 112 -10.42 8.78 0.84
CA GLN A 112 -10.37 8.36 2.25
C GLN A 112 -10.45 6.84 2.45
N ARG A 113 -11.33 6.15 1.69
CA ARG A 113 -11.55 4.70 1.84
C ARG A 113 -10.29 3.90 1.50
N PHE A 114 -9.57 4.30 0.44
CA PHE A 114 -8.34 3.63 0.06
C PHE A 114 -7.24 3.86 1.11
N ILE A 115 -7.08 5.10 1.57
CA ILE A 115 -6.09 5.45 2.60
C ILE A 115 -6.33 4.65 3.88
N GLN A 116 -7.56 4.62 4.38
CA GLN A 116 -7.92 3.82 5.55
C GLN A 116 -7.60 2.33 5.37
N MET A 117 -7.82 1.78 4.17
CA MET A 117 -7.48 0.39 3.87
C MET A 117 -5.97 0.14 3.97
N ILE A 118 -5.15 1.01 3.37
CA ILE A 118 -3.69 0.88 3.43
C ILE A 118 -3.15 1.09 4.85
N GLU A 119 -3.65 2.07 5.60
CA GLU A 119 -3.26 2.30 7.00
C GLU A 119 -3.56 1.07 7.86
N ASN A 120 -4.73 0.47 7.69
CA ASN A 120 -5.10 -0.76 8.40
C ASN A 120 -4.17 -1.93 8.02
N LEU A 121 -3.83 -2.07 6.75
CA LEU A 121 -2.88 -3.10 6.30
C LEU A 121 -1.49 -2.87 6.88
N GLN A 122 -1.03 -1.62 6.97
CA GLN A 122 0.26 -1.26 7.56
C GLN A 122 0.31 -1.55 9.06
N VAL A 123 -0.78 -1.29 9.79
CA VAL A 123 -0.89 -1.68 11.21
C VAL A 123 -0.75 -3.19 11.35
N ILE A 124 -1.36 -3.96 10.45
CA ILE A 124 -1.29 -5.42 10.45
C ILE A 124 0.14 -5.88 10.13
N SER A 125 0.75 -5.39 9.06
CA SER A 125 2.12 -5.77 8.68
C SER A 125 3.12 -5.45 9.79
N ASN A 126 3.05 -4.26 10.36
CA ASN A 126 3.90 -3.85 11.48
C ASN A 126 3.67 -4.74 12.70
N ARG A 127 2.43 -5.17 12.97
CA ARG A 127 2.15 -6.09 14.09
C ARG A 127 2.77 -7.47 13.85
N TYR A 128 2.78 -7.96 12.61
CA TYR A 128 3.46 -9.20 12.25
C TYR A 128 4.98 -9.09 12.32
N GLU A 129 5.58 -8.01 11.80
CA GLU A 129 7.02 -7.75 11.92
C GLU A 129 7.44 -7.61 13.39
N ASN A 130 6.71 -6.83 14.18
CA ASN A 130 6.96 -6.69 15.62
C ASN A 130 6.72 -8.00 16.39
N GLY A 131 5.82 -8.87 15.92
CA GLY A 131 5.59 -10.20 16.52
C GLY A 131 6.78 -11.16 16.33
N LEU A 132 7.52 -11.04 15.24
CA LEU A 132 8.73 -11.84 15.00
C LEU A 132 9.93 -11.35 15.83
N TYR A 133 10.05 -10.04 16.08
CA TYR A 133 11.15 -9.48 16.89
C TYR A 133 10.88 -9.49 18.41
N ASN A 134 9.62 -9.40 18.86
CA ASN A 134 9.32 -9.28 20.30
C ASN A 134 9.07 -10.60 21.03
N ASN A 135 8.84 -11.70 20.32
CA ASN A 135 8.70 -13.02 20.96
C ASN A 135 10.02 -13.54 21.56
N GLY A 136 11.17 -12.93 21.24
CA GLY A 136 12.48 -13.24 21.86
C GLY A 136 12.97 -12.23 22.90
N ILE A 137 12.46 -10.99 22.92
CA ILE A 137 13.04 -9.90 23.72
C ILE A 137 12.19 -9.54 24.95
N ILE A 138 10.87 -9.82 24.96
CA ILE A 138 10.00 -9.38 26.07
C ILE A 138 10.03 -10.33 27.28
N ILE A 139 10.45 -11.59 27.14
CA ILE A 139 10.38 -12.57 28.26
C ILE A 139 11.60 -12.48 29.22
N ILE A 140 12.73 -11.92 28.79
CA ILE A 140 13.94 -11.85 29.65
C ILE A 140 13.92 -10.65 30.61
N ASN A 141 13.24 -9.56 30.26
CA ASN A 141 13.35 -8.30 31.01
C ASN A 141 12.45 -8.24 32.26
N GLN A 142 11.29 -8.90 32.26
CA GLN A 142 10.41 -8.91 33.44
C GLN A 142 10.95 -9.79 34.58
N SER A 143 11.61 -10.91 34.27
CA SER A 143 12.09 -11.85 35.29
C SER A 143 13.29 -11.29 36.09
N ILE A 144 14.22 -10.60 35.41
CA ILE A 144 15.42 -10.03 36.04
C ILE A 144 15.06 -8.85 36.95
N SER A 145 14.17 -7.95 36.49
CA SER A 145 13.73 -6.80 37.30
C SER A 145 13.08 -7.25 38.61
N HIS A 146 12.23 -8.27 38.56
CA HIS A 146 11.56 -8.79 39.75
C HIS A 146 12.55 -9.46 40.73
N TYR A 147 13.57 -10.17 40.22
CA TYR A 147 14.61 -10.77 41.07
C TYR A 147 15.49 -9.73 41.75
N ILE A 148 15.90 -8.67 41.03
CA ILE A 148 16.74 -7.60 41.56
C ILE A 148 16.00 -6.80 42.65
N ILE A 149 14.74 -6.42 42.40
CA ILE A 149 13.93 -5.68 43.38
C ILE A 149 13.73 -6.52 44.65
N LYS A 150 13.46 -7.82 44.51
CA LYS A 150 13.30 -8.72 45.66
C LYS A 150 14.59 -8.83 46.47
N TRP A 151 15.75 -8.95 45.80
CA TRP A 151 17.06 -8.99 46.45
C TRP A 151 17.38 -7.72 47.25
N ILE A 152 17.13 -6.55 46.66
CA ILE A 152 17.35 -5.25 47.31
C ILE A 152 16.45 -5.12 48.54
N LEU A 153 15.16 -5.47 48.42
CA LEU A 153 14.25 -5.42 49.56
C LEU A 153 14.69 -6.33 50.70
N THR A 154 15.12 -7.57 50.40
CA THR A 154 15.62 -8.49 51.43
C THR A 154 16.89 -7.97 52.10
N MET A 155 17.82 -7.37 51.35
CA MET A 155 19.03 -6.77 51.94
C MET A 155 18.69 -5.61 52.87
N ILE A 156 17.81 -4.72 52.44
CA ILE A 156 17.36 -3.59 53.24
C ILE A 156 16.68 -4.07 54.52
N ILE A 157 15.75 -5.03 54.43
CA ILE A 157 15.08 -5.61 55.59
C ILE A 157 16.08 -6.25 56.56
N CYS A 158 17.06 -7.02 56.05
CA CYS A 158 18.11 -7.61 56.89
C CYS A 158 18.95 -6.55 57.61
N ILE A 159 19.30 -5.44 56.95
CA ILE A 159 20.06 -4.35 57.55
C ILE A 159 19.25 -3.67 58.66
N TYR A 160 17.98 -3.34 58.40
CA TYR A 160 17.10 -2.74 59.41
C TYR A 160 16.87 -3.67 60.60
N HIS A 161 16.68 -4.97 60.36
CA HIS A 161 16.49 -5.95 61.42
C HIS A 161 17.76 -6.16 62.25
N CYS A 162 18.95 -6.01 61.64
CA CYS A 162 20.23 -6.05 62.36
C CYS A 162 20.43 -4.78 63.22
N LEU A 163 20.03 -3.60 62.72
CA LEU A 163 20.13 -2.33 63.45
C LEU A 163 19.18 -2.20 64.64
N ILE A 164 18.02 -2.87 64.60
CA ILE A 164 17.03 -2.82 65.69
C ILE A 164 17.36 -3.78 66.83
N TYR A 165 18.14 -4.84 66.57
CA TYR A 165 18.46 -5.90 67.54
C TYR A 165 19.92 -5.90 68.00
N LEU A 166 20.64 -4.80 67.78
CA LEU A 166 21.94 -4.48 68.39
C LEU A 166 21.75 -3.47 69.53
#